data_AF-A0A3P7LK07-F1
#
_entry.id   AF-A0A3P7LK07-F1
#
_cell.length_a   1.000
_cell.length_b   1.000
_cell.length_c   1.000
_cell.angle_alpha   90.00
_cell.angle_beta   90.00
_cell.angle_gamma   90.00
#
_symmetry.space_group_name_H-M   'P 1'
#
loop_
_entity.id
_entity.type
_entity.pdbx_description
1 polymer ?
#
loop_
_entity_poly.entity_id
_entity_poly.type
_entity_poly.pdbx_seq_one_letter_code
_entity_poly.pdbx_strand_id
1 'polypeptide(L)'
;MAATLTRQCEDLVWQFKVKLTQDDRFTTAAKNYCKDEMAKNPSMAKCADLVKPGYALSCMLDFVTNVTAATQCQAFLARTERLAFADFRLVGPFVEKCGPTVSQLGCGTLTPHSAHQGVKVPHTQGMALECLISQVVKHSKEKSDPLSLLDPTCRHEVMRLVEMQTDDFHL
;
A
#
# COMPACT_ATOMS: atom_id res chain seq x y z
N MET A 1 -23.79 12.09 -8.63
CA MET A 1 -23.64 10.66 -8.94
C MET A 1 -22.16 10.31 -8.83
N ALA A 2 -21.77 9.51 -7.85
CA ALA A 2 -20.43 8.94 -7.83
C ALA A 2 -20.40 7.79 -8.84
N ALA A 3 -19.50 7.85 -9.82
CA ALA A 3 -19.31 6.75 -10.75
C ALA A 3 -18.74 5.56 -9.97
N THR A 4 -19.51 4.49 -9.85
CA THR A 4 -19.05 3.21 -9.31
C THR A 4 -18.35 2.42 -10.41
N LEU A 5 -17.17 1.89 -10.12
CA LEU A 5 -16.44 1.03 -11.05
C LEU A 5 -17.01 -0.39 -10.99
N THR A 6 -16.91 -1.13 -12.09
CA THR A 6 -17.18 -2.57 -12.04
C THR A 6 -16.06 -3.27 -11.28
N ARG A 7 -16.34 -4.43 -10.66
CA ARG A 7 -15.32 -5.21 -9.94
C ARG A 7 -14.04 -5.44 -10.76
N GLN A 8 -14.19 -5.81 -12.03
CA GLN A 8 -13.06 -5.99 -12.95
C GLN A 8 -12.23 -4.71 -13.13
N CYS A 9 -12.88 -3.56 -13.16
CA CYS A 9 -12.21 -2.27 -13.25
C CYS A 9 -11.51 -1.90 -11.94
N GLU A 10 -12.13 -2.17 -10.79
CA GLU A 10 -11.51 -1.96 -9.48
C GLU A 10 -10.24 -2.80 -9.31
N ASP A 11 -10.31 -4.10 -9.66
CA ASP A 11 -9.17 -5.01 -9.64
C ASP A 11 -8.06 -4.52 -10.58
N LEU A 12 -8.41 -3.99 -11.76
CA LEU A 12 -7.44 -3.42 -12.70
C LEU A 12 -6.76 -2.17 -12.13
N VAL A 13 -7.52 -1.28 -11.48
CA VAL A 13 -6.96 -0.08 -10.83
C VAL A 13 -6.05 -0.47 -9.67
N TRP A 14 -6.43 -1.47 -8.87
CA TRP A 14 -5.57 -2.03 -7.82
C TRP A 14 -4.26 -2.56 -8.41
N GLN A 15 -4.33 -3.41 -9.44
CA GLN A 15 -3.14 -3.95 -10.11
C GLN A 15 -2.27 -2.85 -10.72
N PHE A 16 -2.87 -1.82 -11.32
CA PHE A 16 -2.13 -0.68 -11.84
C PHE A 16 -1.38 0.05 -10.73
N LYS A 17 -2.03 0.30 -9.59
CA LYS A 17 -1.39 0.93 -8.42
C LYS A 17 -0.27 0.06 -7.85
N VAL A 18 -0.48 -1.24 -7.71
CA VAL A 18 0.57 -2.20 -7.29
C VAL A 18 1.77 -2.15 -8.21
N LYS A 19 1.55 -2.19 -9.54
CA LYS A 19 2.64 -2.10 -10.52
C LYS A 19 3.39 -0.77 -10.41
N LEU A 20 2.65 0.33 -10.28
CA LEU A 20 3.23 1.66 -10.13
C LEU A 20 4.09 1.77 -8.86
N THR A 21 3.63 1.19 -7.75
CA THR A 21 4.37 1.25 -6.48
C THR A 21 5.58 0.35 -6.48
N GLN A 22 5.57 -0.74 -7.23
CA GLN A 22 6.67 -1.71 -7.34
C GLN A 22 7.68 -1.40 -8.45
N ASP A 23 7.46 -0.35 -9.22
CA ASP A 23 8.22 -0.01 -10.41
C ASP A 23 9.64 0.51 -10.08
N ASP A 24 10.66 -0.09 -10.68
CA ASP A 24 12.05 0.34 -10.53
C ASP A 24 12.34 1.70 -11.17
N ARG A 25 11.50 2.13 -12.14
CA ARG A 25 11.56 3.47 -12.74
C ARG A 25 11.32 4.55 -11.69
N PHE A 26 10.58 4.27 -10.61
CA PHE A 26 10.44 5.21 -9.49
C PHE A 26 11.82 5.53 -8.91
N THR A 27 12.62 4.52 -8.59
CA THR A 27 13.93 4.71 -7.96
C THR A 27 14.87 5.50 -8.88
N THR A 28 14.87 5.20 -10.18
CA THR A 28 15.66 5.98 -11.16
C THR A 28 15.20 7.44 -11.22
N ALA A 29 13.90 7.69 -11.26
CA ALA A 29 13.35 9.05 -11.25
C ALA A 29 13.67 9.78 -9.93
N ALA A 30 13.52 9.12 -8.79
CA ALA A 30 13.86 9.66 -7.47
C ALA A 30 15.34 10.06 -7.40
N LYS A 31 16.25 9.22 -7.92
CA LYS A 31 17.68 9.53 -7.94
C LYS A 31 18.01 10.80 -8.74
N ASN A 32 17.23 11.07 -9.79
CA ASN A 32 17.40 12.26 -10.62
C ASN A 32 16.75 13.50 -10.00
N TYR A 33 15.47 13.43 -9.64
CA TYR A 33 14.70 14.59 -9.16
C TYR A 33 15.02 14.99 -7.71
N CYS A 34 15.49 14.04 -6.89
CA CYS A 34 15.81 14.25 -5.47
C CYS A 34 17.31 14.21 -5.16
N LYS A 35 18.18 14.33 -6.17
CA LYS A 35 19.65 14.28 -6.01
C LYS A 35 20.16 15.23 -4.92
N ASP A 36 19.73 16.48 -4.96
CA ASP A 36 20.19 17.51 -4.02
C ASP A 36 19.66 17.27 -2.59
N GLU A 37 18.44 16.76 -2.46
CA GLU A 37 17.85 16.44 -1.15
C GLU A 37 18.51 15.20 -0.53
N MET A 38 18.83 14.19 -1.33
CA MET A 38 19.58 13.01 -0.88
C MET A 38 21.02 13.36 -0.47
N ALA A 39 21.65 14.34 -1.13
CA ALA A 39 22.97 14.82 -0.73
C ALA A 39 22.96 15.51 0.65
N LYS A 40 21.85 16.17 1.00
CA LYS A 40 21.65 16.82 2.31
C LYS A 40 21.15 15.85 3.39
N ASN A 41 20.43 14.81 2.99
CA ASN A 41 19.79 13.86 3.90
C ASN A 41 20.22 12.41 3.60
N PRO A 42 21.24 11.89 4.32
CA PRO A 42 21.72 10.52 4.13
C PRO A 42 20.66 9.44 4.39
N SER A 43 19.66 9.69 5.24
CA SER A 43 18.57 8.74 5.48
C SER A 43 17.67 8.61 4.26
N MET A 44 17.42 9.73 3.55
CA MET A 44 16.69 9.71 2.29
C MET A 44 17.50 9.01 1.19
N ALA A 45 18.83 9.21 1.14
CA ALA A 45 19.69 8.52 0.19
C ALA A 45 19.61 6.99 0.33
N LYS A 46 19.57 6.47 1.57
CA LYS A 46 19.42 5.03 1.84
C LYS A 46 18.12 4.44 1.27
N CYS A 47 17.05 5.23 1.17
CA CYS A 47 15.81 4.75 0.55
C CYS A 47 16.01 4.35 -0.92
N ALA A 48 16.90 5.03 -1.65
CA ALA A 48 17.16 4.80 -3.06
C ALA A 48 17.97 3.51 -3.33
N ASP A 49 18.51 2.90 -2.29
CA ASP A 49 19.26 1.64 -2.34
C ASP A 49 18.38 0.42 -1.99
N LEU A 50 17.12 0.65 -1.61
CA LEU A 50 16.14 -0.41 -1.37
C LEU A 50 15.71 -1.03 -2.70
N VAL A 51 16.24 -2.21 -2.99
CA VAL A 51 15.96 -2.96 -4.24
C VAL A 51 14.65 -3.76 -4.20
N LYS A 52 14.05 -3.91 -3.02
CA LYS A 52 12.80 -4.66 -2.89
C LYS A 52 11.63 -3.86 -3.48
N PRO A 53 10.69 -4.50 -4.21
CA PRO A 53 9.56 -3.82 -4.84
C PRO A 53 8.77 -2.97 -3.85
N GLY A 54 8.61 -1.68 -4.15
CA GLY A 54 7.84 -0.74 -3.31
C GLY A 54 8.53 -0.21 -2.06
N TYR A 55 9.65 -0.79 -1.63
CA TYR A 55 10.35 -0.33 -0.42
C TYR A 55 10.98 1.05 -0.59
N ALA A 56 11.61 1.31 -1.75
CA ALA A 56 12.18 2.62 -2.04
C ALA A 56 11.09 3.72 -2.05
N LEU A 57 9.93 3.41 -2.63
CA LEU A 57 8.79 4.32 -2.66
C LEU A 57 8.25 4.60 -1.25
N SER A 58 7.94 3.56 -0.49
CA SER A 58 7.42 3.72 0.88
C SER A 58 8.39 4.56 1.73
N CYS A 59 9.68 4.27 1.68
CA CYS A 59 10.72 5.01 2.41
C CYS A 59 10.82 6.47 1.96
N MET A 60 10.86 6.76 0.65
CA MET A 60 11.01 8.12 0.13
C MET A 60 9.82 9.02 0.47
N LEU A 61 8.61 8.46 0.51
CA LEU A 61 7.40 9.23 0.75
C LEU A 61 7.20 9.60 2.24
N ASP A 62 8.00 9.05 3.16
CA ASP A 62 8.10 9.54 4.54
C ASP A 62 8.77 10.92 4.61
N PHE A 63 9.52 11.31 3.57
CA PHE A 63 10.19 12.60 3.50
C PHE A 63 9.37 13.68 2.80
N VAL A 64 8.20 13.39 2.22
CA VAL A 64 7.40 14.35 1.41
C VAL A 64 7.14 15.67 2.15
N THR A 65 6.88 15.63 3.45
CA THR A 65 6.61 16.82 4.27
C THR A 65 7.87 17.56 4.70
N ASN A 66 9.03 16.90 4.61
CA ASN A 66 10.31 17.38 5.16
C ASN A 66 11.31 17.79 4.07
N VAL A 67 11.06 17.46 2.81
CA VAL A 67 11.85 17.96 1.67
C VAL A 67 11.62 19.45 1.45
N THR A 68 12.63 20.12 0.91
CA THR A 68 12.59 21.56 0.63
C THR A 68 11.39 21.89 -0.29
N ALA A 69 10.52 22.81 0.16
CA ALA A 69 9.33 23.20 -0.57
C ALA A 69 9.66 23.83 -1.94
N ALA A 70 8.73 23.70 -2.89
CA ALA A 70 8.83 24.23 -4.25
C ALA A 70 10.04 23.72 -5.07
N THR A 71 10.63 22.59 -4.68
CA THR A 71 11.67 21.90 -5.46
C THR A 71 11.08 20.88 -6.43
N GLN A 72 11.87 20.47 -7.43
CA GLN A 72 11.50 19.37 -8.33
C GLN A 72 11.29 18.05 -7.57
N CYS A 73 12.09 17.81 -6.52
CA CYS A 73 11.92 16.65 -5.65
C CYS A 73 10.56 16.65 -4.95
N GLN A 74 10.19 17.78 -4.32
CA GLN A 74 8.90 17.89 -3.64
C GLN A 74 7.72 17.70 -4.60
N ALA A 75 7.78 18.32 -5.79
CA ALA A 75 6.74 18.15 -6.80
C ALA A 75 6.62 16.70 -7.29
N PHE A 76 7.76 16.03 -7.51
CA PHE A 76 7.82 14.63 -7.90
C PHE A 76 7.24 13.70 -6.83
N LEU A 77 7.66 13.85 -5.57
CA LEU A 77 7.19 13.03 -4.46
C LEU A 77 5.69 13.27 -4.20
N ALA A 78 5.23 14.52 -4.17
CA ALA A 78 3.82 14.84 -3.97
C ALA A 78 2.92 14.32 -5.10
N ARG A 79 3.41 14.34 -6.36
CA ARG A 79 2.68 13.72 -7.48
C ARG A 79 2.61 12.21 -7.33
N THR A 80 3.71 11.59 -6.92
CA THR A 80 3.78 10.14 -6.73
C THR A 80 2.88 9.68 -5.60
N GLU A 81 2.86 10.41 -4.48
CA GLU A 81 1.98 10.17 -3.33
C GLU A 81 0.49 10.12 -3.74
N ARG A 82 0.05 11.06 -4.58
CA ARG A 82 -1.35 11.11 -5.07
C ARG A 82 -1.72 9.94 -5.98
N LEU A 83 -0.74 9.36 -6.68
CA LEU A 83 -0.95 8.22 -7.57
C LEU A 83 -0.85 6.88 -6.83
N ALA A 84 -0.09 6.84 -5.74
CA ALA A 84 0.04 5.68 -4.86
C ALA A 84 -1.28 5.37 -4.10
N PHE A 85 -1.23 4.35 -3.23
CA PHE A 85 -2.27 4.10 -2.24
C PHE A 85 -2.21 5.16 -1.13
N ALA A 86 -3.33 5.62 -0.57
CA ALA A 86 -3.29 6.70 0.42
C ALA A 86 -2.52 6.35 1.72
N ASP A 87 -2.33 5.05 1.96
CA ASP A 87 -1.60 4.43 3.08
C ASP A 87 -0.39 3.62 2.60
N PHE A 88 0.23 4.01 1.48
CA PHE A 88 1.41 3.37 0.85
C PHE A 88 2.58 3.08 1.81
N ARG A 89 2.66 3.79 2.96
CA ARG A 89 3.74 3.69 3.95
C ARG A 89 3.88 2.32 4.61
N LEU A 90 2.76 1.61 4.82
CA LEU A 90 2.75 0.39 5.64
C LEU A 90 3.01 -0.91 4.83
N VAL A 91 3.12 -0.84 3.50
CA VAL A 91 2.58 -1.93 2.66
C VAL A 91 3.45 -2.33 1.46
N GLY A 92 4.67 -1.81 1.30
CA GLY A 92 5.66 -2.46 0.42
C GLY A 92 5.75 -3.98 0.68
N PRO A 93 5.99 -4.40 1.95
CA PRO A 93 5.98 -5.81 2.34
C PRO A 93 4.62 -6.50 2.15
N PHE A 94 3.50 -5.83 2.37
CA PHE A 94 2.17 -6.47 2.25
C PHE A 94 1.74 -6.67 0.80
N VAL A 95 1.98 -5.73 -0.10
CA VAL A 95 1.70 -5.99 -1.51
C VAL A 95 2.60 -7.10 -2.04
N GLU A 96 3.88 -7.12 -1.63
CA GLU A 96 4.81 -8.20 -1.97
C GLU A 96 4.31 -9.58 -1.47
N LYS A 97 3.94 -9.68 -0.19
CA LYS A 97 3.61 -10.95 0.46
C LYS A 97 2.16 -11.40 0.28
N CYS A 98 1.21 -10.48 0.18
CA CYS A 98 -0.22 -10.75 0.14
C CYS A 98 -0.88 -10.47 -1.22
N GLY A 99 -0.19 -9.85 -2.20
CA GLY A 99 -0.77 -9.50 -3.50
C GLY A 99 -1.52 -10.63 -4.22
N PRO A 100 -0.96 -11.86 -4.29
CA PRO A 100 -1.67 -13.00 -4.87
C PRO A 100 -2.94 -13.36 -4.11
N THR A 101 -2.86 -13.46 -2.79
CA THR A 101 -3.98 -13.80 -1.90
C THR A 101 -5.09 -12.73 -1.93
N VAL A 102 -4.72 -11.44 -1.97
CA VAL A 102 -5.64 -10.31 -2.17
C VAL A 102 -6.39 -10.45 -3.49
N SER A 103 -5.69 -10.83 -4.56
CA SER A 103 -6.31 -11.01 -5.87
C SER A 103 -7.24 -12.23 -5.89
N GLN A 104 -6.81 -13.36 -5.33
CA GLN A 104 -7.58 -14.60 -5.26
C GLN A 104 -8.88 -14.45 -4.46
N LEU A 105 -8.82 -13.76 -3.33
CA LEU A 105 -9.99 -13.52 -2.47
C LEU A 105 -10.80 -12.30 -2.90
N GLY A 106 -10.31 -11.59 -3.92
CA GLY A 106 -10.90 -10.38 -4.47
C GLY A 106 -11.04 -9.27 -3.43
N CYS A 107 -10.02 -9.10 -2.60
CA CYS A 107 -9.87 -8.04 -1.60
C CYS A 107 -9.18 -6.78 -2.16
N GLY A 108 -8.85 -6.74 -3.46
CA GLY A 108 -8.33 -5.56 -4.15
C GLY A 108 -9.41 -4.56 -4.60
N THR A 109 -10.68 -4.85 -4.31
CA THR A 109 -11.84 -4.06 -4.74
C THR A 109 -11.98 -2.74 -3.97
N LEU A 110 -12.54 -1.73 -4.65
CA LEU A 110 -12.92 -0.48 -4.01
C LEU A 110 -14.20 -0.69 -3.20
N THR A 111 -14.19 -0.21 -1.96
CA THR A 111 -15.41 0.01 -1.16
C THR A 111 -16.39 -1.17 -1.10
N PRO A 112 -16.18 -2.13 -0.19
CA PRO A 112 -17.25 -3.03 0.22
C PRO A 112 -18.14 -2.43 1.32
N HIS A 113 -17.72 -1.33 1.97
CA HIS A 113 -18.49 -0.77 3.07
C HIS A 113 -19.72 0.00 2.56
N SER A 114 -20.92 -0.47 2.91
CA SER A 114 -22.19 0.19 2.61
C SER A 114 -22.25 1.62 3.14
N ALA A 115 -21.50 1.93 4.21
CA ALA A 115 -21.33 3.28 4.74
C ALA A 115 -20.60 4.25 3.79
N HIS A 116 -19.99 3.75 2.70
CA HIS A 116 -19.27 4.53 1.71
C HIS A 116 -19.94 4.52 0.32
N GLN A 117 -21.15 3.95 0.19
CA GLN A 117 -21.92 4.07 -1.05
C GLN A 117 -22.15 5.55 -1.40
N GLY A 118 -21.73 5.95 -2.60
CA GLY A 118 -21.85 7.32 -3.07
C GLY A 118 -20.74 8.28 -2.64
N VAL A 119 -19.74 7.81 -1.88
CA VAL A 119 -18.58 8.60 -1.45
C VAL A 119 -17.32 8.11 -2.18
N LYS A 120 -16.55 9.05 -2.75
CA LYS A 120 -15.27 8.74 -3.39
C LYS A 120 -14.21 8.51 -2.31
N VAL A 121 -14.12 7.29 -1.80
CA VAL A 121 -13.07 6.90 -0.84
C VAL A 121 -11.80 6.53 -1.62
N PRO A 122 -10.62 7.10 -1.29
CA PRO A 122 -9.35 6.70 -1.90
C PRO A 122 -9.09 5.20 -1.69
N HIS A 123 -8.43 4.52 -2.63
CA HIS A 123 -7.90 3.18 -2.35
C HIS A 123 -6.92 3.25 -1.18
N THR A 124 -7.24 2.51 -0.12
CA THR A 124 -6.31 2.22 0.96
C THR A 124 -6.04 0.72 0.97
N GLN A 125 -4.81 0.35 1.31
CA GLN A 125 -4.38 -1.02 1.50
C GLN A 125 -4.89 -1.58 2.85
N GLY A 126 -5.21 -0.72 3.82
CA GLY A 126 -5.92 -1.06 5.05
C GLY A 126 -7.29 -1.69 4.78
N MET A 127 -7.99 -1.26 3.73
CA MET A 127 -9.23 -1.91 3.28
C MET A 127 -8.98 -3.32 2.73
N ALA A 128 -7.86 -3.53 2.04
CA ALA A 128 -7.48 -4.87 1.57
C ALA A 128 -7.16 -5.77 2.78
N LEU A 129 -6.45 -5.27 3.78
CA LEU A 129 -6.18 -5.98 5.04
C LEU A 129 -7.47 -6.32 5.79
N GLU A 130 -8.39 -5.36 5.94
CA GLU A 130 -9.69 -5.57 6.60
C GLU A 130 -10.53 -6.63 5.88
N CYS A 131 -10.50 -6.62 4.54
CA CYS A 131 -11.14 -7.67 3.74
C CYS A 131 -10.52 -9.04 4.01
N LEU A 132 -9.19 -9.15 4.05
CA LEU A 132 -8.50 -10.41 4.36
C LEU A 132 -8.89 -10.91 5.76
N ILE A 133 -8.89 -10.03 6.77
CA ILE A 133 -9.32 -10.36 8.14
C ILE A 133 -10.77 -10.84 8.13
N SER A 134 -11.66 -10.16 7.39
CA SER A 134 -13.06 -10.56 7.25
C SER A 134 -13.23 -11.94 6.61
N GLN A 135 -12.38 -12.32 5.64
CA GLN A 135 -12.38 -13.66 5.07
C GLN A 135 -11.91 -14.71 6.10
N VAL A 136 -10.88 -14.41 6.89
CA VAL A 136 -10.39 -15.27 7.98
C VAL A 136 -11.48 -15.50 9.04
N VAL A 137 -12.19 -14.45 9.43
CA VAL A 137 -13.31 -14.54 10.40
C VAL A 137 -14.49 -15.35 9.83
N LYS A 138 -14.74 -15.31 8.52
CA LYS A 138 -15.75 -16.18 7.91
C LYS A 138 -15.30 -17.63 7.87
N HIS A 139 -14.05 -17.87 7.48
CA HIS A 139 -13.46 -19.20 7.37
C HIS A 139 -13.34 -19.91 8.72
N SER A 140 -13.19 -19.17 9.82
CA SER A 140 -13.18 -19.72 11.19
C SER A 140 -14.49 -20.40 11.60
N LYS A 141 -15.60 -20.09 10.92
CA LYS A 141 -16.89 -20.75 11.15
C LYS A 141 -16.96 -22.13 10.49
N GLU A 142 -16.10 -22.42 9.52
CA GLU A 142 -16.17 -23.62 8.67
C GLU A 142 -14.96 -24.55 8.85
N LYS A 143 -13.80 -24.02 9.27
CA LYS A 143 -12.54 -24.77 9.38
C LYS A 143 -11.87 -24.56 10.74
N SER A 144 -11.17 -25.60 11.20
CA SER A 144 -10.38 -25.56 12.44
C SER A 144 -9.15 -24.65 12.35
N ASP A 145 -8.56 -24.52 11.15
CA ASP A 145 -7.50 -23.55 10.88
C ASP A 145 -8.03 -22.42 9.99
N PRO A 146 -8.45 -21.28 10.58
CA PRO A 146 -9.00 -20.16 9.83
C PRO A 146 -7.96 -19.41 8.98
N LEU A 147 -6.67 -19.56 9.28
CA LEU A 147 -5.60 -18.87 8.55
C LEU A 147 -5.12 -19.65 7.33
N SER A 148 -5.61 -20.88 7.14
CA SER A 148 -5.28 -21.75 6.01
C SER A 148 -5.63 -21.18 4.63
N LEU A 149 -6.51 -20.17 4.57
CA LEU A 149 -6.85 -19.46 3.34
C LEU A 149 -5.77 -18.44 2.90
N LEU A 150 -4.84 -18.09 3.79
CA LEU A 150 -3.71 -17.21 3.52
C LEU A 150 -2.47 -18.08 3.29
N ASP A 151 -1.68 -17.75 2.27
CA ASP A 151 -0.36 -18.35 2.11
C ASP A 151 0.54 -18.01 3.33
N PRO A 152 1.58 -18.81 3.65
CA PRO A 152 2.37 -18.60 4.86
C PRO A 152 3.01 -17.22 4.96
N THR A 153 3.46 -16.65 3.84
CA THR A 153 4.09 -15.33 3.80
C THR A 153 3.09 -14.22 4.05
N CYS A 154 1.91 -14.29 3.45
CA CYS A 154 0.83 -13.36 3.70
C CYS A 154 0.27 -13.50 5.11
N ARG A 155 0.08 -14.72 5.61
CA ARG A 155 -0.36 -14.98 6.98
C ARG A 155 0.54 -14.27 7.98
N HIS A 156 1.85 -14.43 7.86
CA HIS A 156 2.80 -13.78 8.76
C HIS A 156 2.71 -12.25 8.68
N GLU A 157 2.58 -11.70 7.48
CA GLU A 157 2.44 -10.25 7.28
C GLU A 157 1.13 -9.69 7.82
N VAL A 158 0.01 -10.37 7.62
CA VAL A 158 -1.30 -10.00 8.18
C VAL A 158 -1.22 -9.99 9.71
N MET A 159 -0.62 -11.01 10.33
CA MET A 159 -0.44 -11.04 11.79
C MET A 159 0.44 -9.87 12.28
N ARG A 160 1.56 -9.59 11.61
CA ARG A 160 2.44 -8.45 11.93
C ARG A 160 1.69 -7.12 11.91
N LEU A 161 0.83 -6.92 10.89
CA LEU A 161 0.06 -5.70 10.74
C LEU A 161 -1.07 -5.59 11.77
N VAL A 162 -1.72 -6.71 12.10
CA VAL A 162 -2.74 -6.76 13.16
C VAL A 162 -2.12 -6.43 14.52
N GLU A 163 -0.94 -6.99 14.84
CA GLU A 163 -0.19 -6.69 16.07
C GLU A 163 0.14 -5.18 16.17
N MET A 164 0.67 -4.61 15.08
CA MET A 164 0.97 -3.17 15.01
C MET A 164 -0.28 -2.31 15.22
N GLN A 165 -1.42 -2.71 14.65
CA GLN A 165 -2.68 -1.99 14.84
C GLN A 165 -3.21 -2.12 16.27
N THR A 166 -3.06 -3.27 16.92
CA THR A 166 -3.49 -3.44 18.32
C THR A 166 -2.70 -2.58 19.30
N ASP A 167 -1.40 -2.36 19.03
CA ASP A 167 -0.55 -1.50 19.85
C ASP A 167 -0.94 0.00 19.75
N ASP A 168 -1.47 0.43 18.60
CA ASP A 168 -1.97 1.80 18.39
C ASP A 168 -3.30 2.11 19.12
N PHE A 169 -4.06 1.10 19.57
CA PHE A 169 -5.30 1.28 20.33
C PHE A 169 -5.09 1.62 21.83
N HIS A 170 -3.85 1.80 22.28
CA HIS A 170 -3.50 2.19 23.65
C HIS A 170 -3.44 3.72 23.90
N LEU A 171 -4.17 4.53 23.13
CA LEU A 171 -4.25 6.00 23.30
C LEU A 171 -5.61 6.47 23.83
#